data_AF-A0A921L7J4-F1
#
_entry.id   AF-A0A921L7J4-F1
#
_cell.length_a   1.000
_cell.length_b   1.000
_cell.length_c   1.000
_cell.angle_alpha   90.00
_cell.angle_beta   90.00
_cell.angle_gamma   90.00
#
_symmetry.space_group_name_H-M   'P 1'
#
loop_
_entity.id
_entity.type
_entity.pdbx_description
1 polymer ?
#
loop_
_entity_poly.entity_id
_entity_poly.type
_entity_poly.pdbx_seq_one_letter_code
_entity_poly.pdbx_strand_id
1 'polypeptide(L)'
;MNGIMLVGSAIIIFFLAYRLYGRWLLKTWGFDPNAKTPAYKYEDGQDFTPASKFTVFSHQFTSITGAGPVTGPIIAAMYGWLPAFLWIIFGGIFFGAVQDFTALYASVKNQGKSMGMLIEQYIGKTGRRLFLLFCWLFSLLVIAAFGDIVANTFNGFAADGTLVTPNAAAASISMLFIFVAVAFGIFTKKVNPSEKLRFVIGIVLLLIMLAVGIAFPIYLDRMSWLYIVFIYIFVAAVMPMWILKQPRDYLSAFLLLAMILGGVVGVLAVNPTINMPAFVGFTVGGKDLFPILFITIACGAVSGFHSLVSSGTSSKTISNEKDMLFVGYGSMLVESVLGVVSLVIVCSAATGGHLPEGTPFQIFSTAVAGFFSLFGMPHDIANCIMTMCVSALALTTLDAVARIGRMSFQELFTVDNTQEMNTVQKICTNKYFSTIITLVFGYLLCLGGYMNIWPLFGAANQLLSALVLISLAVFLKTTGCKGFMLYIPMIVMFCVTLTALVEAVYGIFVKLSAGQFTFTVDGLQLIVAIALMVLAISVALHCGKELINPKEKVKAELNH
;
A
#
# COMPACT_ATOMS: atom_id res chain seq x y z
N MET A 1 -29.81 -4.32 -5.24
CA MET A 1 -28.77 -3.34 -5.58
C MET A 1 -27.94 -3.91 -6.72
N ASN A 2 -27.56 -3.11 -7.73
CA ASN A 2 -26.76 -3.60 -8.85
C ASN A 2 -25.32 -3.05 -8.78
N GLY A 3 -24.33 -3.84 -9.19
CA GLY A 3 -22.94 -3.44 -9.32
C GLY A 3 -22.72 -2.18 -10.16
N ILE A 4 -23.48 -1.96 -11.24
CA ILE A 4 -23.39 -0.71 -12.04
C ILE A 4 -23.75 0.50 -11.20
N MET A 5 -24.77 0.40 -10.35
CA MET A 5 -25.16 1.53 -9.49
C MET A 5 -24.05 1.86 -8.49
N LEU A 6 -23.40 0.85 -7.90
CA LEU A 6 -22.33 1.07 -6.92
C LEU A 6 -21.07 1.63 -7.58
N VAL A 7 -20.57 1.01 -8.66
CA VAL A 7 -19.39 1.51 -9.37
C VAL A 7 -19.66 2.87 -10.02
N GLY A 8 -20.80 3.03 -10.69
CA GLY A 8 -21.18 4.27 -11.36
C GLY A 8 -21.34 5.44 -10.37
N SER A 9 -22.03 5.22 -9.24
CA SER A 9 -22.14 6.25 -8.20
C SER A 9 -20.79 6.58 -7.58
N ALA A 10 -19.94 5.59 -7.31
CA ALA A 10 -18.59 5.83 -6.80
C ALA A 10 -17.74 6.67 -7.76
N ILE A 11 -17.73 6.35 -9.05
CA ILE A 11 -17.00 7.12 -10.07
C ILE A 11 -17.49 8.58 -10.11
N ILE A 12 -18.81 8.80 -10.09
CA ILE A 12 -19.38 10.15 -10.09
C ILE A 12 -18.97 10.89 -8.80
N ILE A 13 -19.10 10.26 -7.64
CA ILE A 13 -18.77 10.86 -6.35
C ILE A 13 -17.27 11.22 -6.29
N PHE A 14 -16.38 10.31 -6.69
CA PHE A 14 -14.94 10.57 -6.71
C PHE A 14 -14.55 11.63 -7.74
N PHE A 15 -15.20 11.66 -8.91
CA PHE A 15 -15.00 12.72 -9.89
C PHE A 15 -15.40 14.09 -9.33
N LEU A 16 -16.55 14.18 -8.66
CA LEU A 16 -17.00 15.40 -7.98
C LEU A 16 -16.05 15.79 -6.84
N ALA A 17 -15.60 14.82 -6.04
CA ALA A 17 -14.62 15.05 -4.97
C ALA A 17 -13.31 15.64 -5.52
N TYR A 18 -12.79 15.08 -6.62
CA TYR A 18 -11.60 15.61 -7.30
C TYR A 18 -11.81 17.04 -7.79
N ARG A 19 -12.94 17.31 -8.47
CA ARG A 19 -13.23 18.61 -9.08
C ARG A 19 -13.58 19.70 -8.09
N LEU A 20 -14.26 19.36 -7.00
CA LEU A 20 -14.74 20.32 -6.00
C LEU A 20 -13.77 20.38 -4.82
N TYR A 21 -13.67 19.30 -4.05
CA TYR A 21 -12.92 19.28 -2.81
C TYR A 21 -11.40 19.29 -3.04
N GLY A 22 -10.88 18.46 -3.95
CA GLY A 22 -9.47 18.43 -4.31
C GLY A 22 -8.98 19.78 -4.86
N ARG A 23 -9.73 20.41 -5.76
CA ARG A 23 -9.41 21.77 -6.25
C ARG A 23 -9.53 22.83 -5.17
N TRP A 24 -10.46 22.70 -4.24
CA TRP A 24 -10.57 23.60 -3.09
C TRP A 24 -9.35 23.48 -2.17
N LEU A 25 -8.85 22.26 -1.90
CA LEU A 25 -7.60 22.04 -1.16
C LEU A 25 -6.42 22.69 -1.88
N LEU A 26 -6.30 22.46 -3.20
CA LEU A 26 -5.25 23.07 -4.01
C LEU A 26 -5.30 24.60 -3.97
N LYS A 27 -6.48 25.22 -4.03
CA LYS A 27 -6.60 26.68 -3.89
C LYS A 27 -6.27 27.16 -2.47
N THR A 28 -6.63 26.38 -1.46
CA THR A 28 -6.50 26.75 -0.06
C THR A 28 -5.06 26.77 0.44
N TRP A 29 -4.20 25.89 -0.07
CA TRP A 29 -2.79 25.83 0.35
C TRP A 29 -1.83 26.69 -0.48
N GLY A 30 -2.31 27.31 -1.58
CA GLY A 30 -1.54 28.32 -2.32
C GLY A 30 -0.37 27.75 -3.13
N PHE A 31 -0.65 26.83 -4.05
CA PHE A 31 0.38 26.25 -4.94
C PHE A 31 0.86 27.30 -5.94
N ASP A 32 2.18 27.33 -6.18
CA ASP A 32 2.80 28.22 -7.15
C ASP A 32 3.17 27.43 -8.42
N PRO A 33 2.48 27.68 -9.55
CA PRO A 33 2.80 27.09 -10.85
C PRO A 33 4.25 27.26 -11.31
N ASN A 34 4.89 28.34 -10.87
CA ASN A 34 6.20 28.78 -11.34
C ASN A 34 7.32 28.39 -10.37
N ALA A 35 6.98 27.84 -9.20
CA ALA A 35 7.96 27.38 -8.23
C ALA A 35 8.75 26.20 -8.80
N LYS A 36 10.09 26.30 -8.69
CA LYS A 36 10.97 25.17 -8.99
C LYS A 36 10.81 24.12 -7.91
N THR A 37 10.32 22.95 -8.29
CA THR A 37 10.16 21.81 -7.39
C THR A 37 11.53 21.23 -6.99
N PRO A 38 11.59 20.42 -5.91
CA PRO A 38 12.82 19.73 -5.51
C PRO A 38 13.42 18.88 -6.62
N ALA A 39 12.58 18.32 -7.49
CA ALA A 39 13.01 17.53 -8.64
C ALA A 39 13.97 18.30 -9.56
N TYR A 40 13.76 19.61 -9.73
CA TYR A 40 14.66 20.48 -10.50
C TYR A 40 15.77 21.09 -9.64
N LYS A 41 15.50 21.42 -8.38
CA LYS A 41 16.47 22.11 -7.51
C LYS A 41 17.63 21.21 -7.07
N TYR A 42 17.37 19.92 -6.90
CA TYR A 42 18.32 18.93 -6.39
C TYR A 42 18.57 17.79 -7.38
N GLU A 43 18.35 18.03 -8.67
CA GLU A 43 18.48 17.01 -9.72
C GLU A 43 19.84 16.29 -9.64
N ASP A 44 19.81 14.99 -9.38
CA ASP A 44 21.00 14.15 -9.19
C ASP A 44 21.02 12.93 -10.14
N GLY A 45 19.98 12.75 -10.95
CA GLY A 45 19.82 11.60 -11.85
C GLY A 45 19.64 10.26 -11.13
N GLN A 46 19.40 10.27 -9.82
CA GLN A 46 19.20 9.09 -8.98
C GLN A 46 17.87 9.17 -8.23
N ASP A 47 17.79 10.01 -7.19
CA ASP A 47 16.63 10.17 -6.33
C ASP A 47 15.77 11.36 -6.74
N PHE A 48 16.40 12.42 -7.25
CA PHE A 48 15.75 13.65 -7.72
C PHE A 48 15.91 13.73 -9.23
N THR A 49 14.80 13.58 -9.94
CA THR A 49 14.78 13.68 -11.40
C THR A 49 13.41 14.17 -11.85
N PRO A 50 13.32 15.28 -12.58
CA PRO A 50 12.04 15.80 -13.06
C PRO A 50 11.42 14.80 -14.04
N ALA A 51 10.22 14.33 -13.71
CA ALA A 51 9.47 13.38 -14.52
C ALA A 51 8.12 13.96 -14.95
N SER A 52 7.57 13.42 -16.03
CA SER A 52 6.26 13.87 -16.54
C SER A 52 5.15 13.59 -15.52
N LYS A 53 4.09 14.40 -15.55
CA LYS A 53 2.88 14.22 -14.73
C LYS A 53 2.38 12.77 -14.69
N PHE A 54 2.30 12.12 -15.85
CA PHE A 54 1.78 10.76 -15.96
C PHE A 54 2.78 9.72 -15.43
N THR A 55 4.08 9.94 -15.61
CA THR A 55 5.13 9.08 -15.06
C THR A 55 5.09 9.09 -13.53
N VAL A 56 5.00 10.28 -12.92
CA VAL A 56 4.90 10.42 -11.45
C VAL A 56 3.58 9.86 -10.93
N PHE A 57 2.47 10.10 -11.64
CA PHE A 57 1.18 9.47 -11.31
C PHE A 57 1.29 7.96 -11.34
N SER A 58 1.87 7.38 -12.39
CA SER A 58 2.00 5.93 -12.52
C SER A 58 2.83 5.36 -11.38
N HIS A 59 3.97 6.00 -11.05
CA HIS A 59 4.83 5.58 -9.95
C HIS A 59 4.13 5.65 -8.58
N GLN A 60 3.45 6.77 -8.29
CA GLN A 60 2.66 6.92 -7.06
C GLN A 60 1.58 5.84 -7.03
N PHE A 61 0.78 5.75 -8.09
CA PHE A 61 -0.36 4.88 -8.20
C PHE A 61 0.00 3.40 -8.05
N THR A 62 1.03 2.91 -8.74
CA THR A 62 1.47 1.50 -8.61
C THR A 62 2.09 1.20 -7.26
N SER A 63 2.71 2.20 -6.62
CA SER A 63 3.32 2.04 -5.30
C SER A 63 2.28 2.05 -4.17
N ILE A 64 1.16 2.75 -4.33
CA ILE A 64 0.07 2.80 -3.33
C ILE A 64 -0.98 1.71 -3.55
N THR A 65 -1.24 1.37 -4.81
CA THR A 65 -2.23 0.36 -5.23
C THR A 65 -1.60 -1.02 -5.12
N GLY A 66 -1.42 -1.47 -3.88
CA GLY A 66 -0.96 -2.82 -3.55
C GLY A 66 -2.10 -3.83 -3.49
N ALA A 67 -1.92 -4.87 -2.68
CA ALA A 67 -2.97 -5.86 -2.36
C ALA A 67 -4.14 -5.27 -1.56
N GLY A 68 -3.87 -4.27 -0.72
CA GLY A 68 -4.81 -3.79 0.29
C GLY A 68 -6.17 -3.31 -0.25
N PRO A 69 -6.24 -2.55 -1.37
CA PRO A 69 -7.50 -2.13 -1.99
C PRO A 69 -8.34 -3.27 -2.54
N VAL A 70 -7.74 -4.43 -2.79
CA VAL A 70 -8.48 -5.63 -3.20
C VAL A 70 -8.86 -6.44 -1.97
N THR A 71 -7.86 -6.79 -1.15
CA THR A 71 -8.02 -7.65 0.02
C THR A 71 -8.93 -7.06 1.09
N GLY A 72 -8.76 -5.77 1.41
CA GLY A 72 -9.51 -5.10 2.48
C GLY A 72 -11.02 -5.12 2.22
N PRO A 73 -11.51 -4.58 1.09
CA PRO A 73 -12.94 -4.61 0.76
C PRO A 73 -13.52 -6.03 0.68
N ILE A 74 -12.73 -6.99 0.20
CA ILE A 74 -13.16 -8.40 0.13
C ILE A 74 -13.38 -8.99 1.51
N ILE A 75 -12.43 -8.81 2.43
CA ILE A 75 -12.57 -9.29 3.82
C ILE A 75 -13.70 -8.54 4.54
N ALA A 76 -13.78 -7.23 4.37
CA ALA A 76 -14.77 -6.39 5.05
C ALA A 76 -16.22 -6.60 4.55
N ALA A 77 -16.40 -7.23 3.38
CA ALA A 77 -17.71 -7.59 2.86
C ALA A 77 -18.51 -8.51 3.80
N MET A 78 -17.85 -9.15 4.79
CA MET A 78 -18.52 -9.94 5.84
C MET A 78 -19.54 -9.13 6.65
N TYR A 79 -19.39 -7.80 6.74
CA TYR A 79 -20.35 -6.91 7.42
C TYR A 79 -21.52 -6.47 6.52
N GLY A 80 -21.53 -6.92 5.26
CA GLY A 80 -22.40 -6.43 4.21
C GLY A 80 -21.72 -5.41 3.30
N TRP A 81 -22.32 -5.14 2.14
CA TRP A 81 -21.71 -4.25 1.16
C TRP A 81 -21.78 -2.77 1.56
N LEU A 82 -22.81 -2.34 2.31
CA LEU A 82 -23.05 -0.92 2.58
C LEU A 82 -22.01 -0.28 3.50
N PRO A 83 -21.65 -0.87 4.66
CA PRO A 83 -20.61 -0.29 5.52
C PRO A 83 -19.25 -0.18 4.84
N ALA A 84 -18.86 -1.23 4.09
CA ALA A 84 -17.61 -1.25 3.33
C ALA A 84 -17.61 -0.17 2.25
N PHE A 85 -18.71 -0.07 1.48
CA PHE A 85 -18.87 0.95 0.45
C PHE A 85 -18.77 2.37 1.03
N LEU A 86 -19.51 2.66 2.11
CA LEU A 86 -19.50 3.98 2.75
C LEU A 86 -18.10 4.36 3.24
N TRP A 87 -17.37 3.41 3.83
CA TRP A 87 -16.02 3.68 4.30
C TRP A 87 -15.03 3.90 3.16
N ILE A 88 -15.11 3.14 2.07
CA ILE A 88 -14.27 3.38 0.88
C ILE A 88 -14.52 4.78 0.31
N ILE A 89 -15.79 5.19 0.17
CA ILE A 89 -16.14 6.52 -0.33
C ILE A 89 -15.65 7.61 0.63
N PHE A 90 -16.11 7.57 1.88
CA PHE A 90 -15.86 8.64 2.85
C PHE A 90 -14.39 8.71 3.27
N GLY A 91 -13.80 7.56 3.62
CA GLY A 91 -12.38 7.45 3.95
C GLY A 91 -11.51 7.84 2.77
N GLY A 92 -11.79 7.31 1.57
CA GLY A 92 -11.03 7.65 0.37
C GLY A 92 -10.96 9.15 0.09
N ILE A 93 -12.10 9.85 0.21
CA ILE A 93 -12.21 11.29 -0.12
C ILE A 93 -11.60 12.20 0.95
N PHE A 94 -11.94 11.95 2.23
CA PHE A 94 -11.66 12.89 3.32
C PHE A 94 -10.46 12.50 4.18
N PHE A 95 -10.02 11.24 4.12
CA PHE A 95 -8.92 10.73 4.93
C PHE A 95 -7.73 10.44 4.02
N GLY A 96 -7.79 9.38 3.22
CA GLY A 96 -6.66 8.92 2.40
C GLY A 96 -6.20 9.96 1.39
N ALA A 97 -7.09 10.44 0.52
CA ALA A 97 -6.69 11.36 -0.54
C ALA A 97 -6.19 12.70 0.01
N VAL A 98 -6.76 13.17 1.14
CA VAL A 98 -6.29 14.38 1.83
C VAL A 98 -4.91 14.16 2.43
N GLN A 99 -4.69 13.02 3.11
CA GLN A 99 -3.41 12.67 3.70
C GLN A 99 -2.30 12.58 2.67
N ASP A 100 -2.53 11.84 1.59
CA ASP A 100 -1.54 11.63 0.53
C ASP A 100 -1.15 12.92 -0.16
N PHE A 101 -2.16 13.73 -0.47
CA PHE A 101 -1.95 15.02 -1.10
C PHE A 101 -1.20 15.98 -0.17
N THR A 102 -1.55 15.99 1.12
CA THR A 102 -0.87 16.84 2.11
C THR A 102 0.56 16.37 2.39
N ALA A 103 0.82 15.05 2.42
CA ALA A 103 2.16 14.50 2.60
C ALA A 103 3.07 14.86 1.42
N LEU A 104 2.55 14.74 0.19
CA LEU A 104 3.24 15.18 -1.02
C LEU A 104 3.51 16.69 -0.97
N TYR A 105 2.52 17.49 -0.57
CA TYR A 105 2.63 18.94 -0.39
C TYR A 105 3.72 19.33 0.63
N ALA A 106 3.65 18.78 1.83
CA ALA A 106 4.58 19.06 2.91
C ALA A 106 6.02 18.70 2.53
N SER A 107 6.21 17.57 1.85
CA SER A 107 7.54 17.14 1.37
C SER A 107 8.10 18.09 0.31
N VAL A 108 7.33 18.47 -0.71
CA VAL A 108 7.79 19.40 -1.75
C VAL A 108 8.14 20.77 -1.17
N LYS A 109 7.31 21.31 -0.27
CA LYS A 109 7.60 22.58 0.42
C LYS A 109 8.81 22.51 1.36
N ASN A 110 9.25 21.30 1.69
CA ASN A 110 10.46 21.03 2.47
C ASN A 110 11.52 20.30 1.65
N GLN A 111 11.70 20.70 0.39
CA GLN A 111 12.85 20.27 -0.43
C GLN A 111 12.88 18.75 -0.75
N GLY A 112 11.73 18.08 -0.72
CA GLY A 112 11.62 16.63 -0.99
C GLY A 112 12.06 15.76 0.19
N LYS A 113 12.09 16.31 1.42
CA LYS A 113 12.36 15.55 2.65
C LYS A 113 11.29 14.48 2.90
N SER A 114 11.72 13.32 3.39
CA SER A 114 10.83 12.22 3.79
C SER A 114 10.00 12.57 5.03
N MET A 115 8.89 11.86 5.26
CA MET A 115 8.10 12.06 6.49
C MET A 115 8.92 11.99 7.78
N GLY A 116 9.92 11.10 7.87
CA GLY A 116 10.79 11.00 9.05
C GLY A 116 11.60 12.28 9.30
N MET A 117 12.11 12.90 8.24
CA MET A 117 12.85 14.16 8.31
C MET A 117 11.92 15.35 8.61
N LEU A 118 10.69 15.36 8.08
CA LEU A 118 9.70 16.36 8.44
C LEU A 118 9.33 16.26 9.93
N ILE A 119 9.13 15.04 10.44
CA ILE A 119 8.86 14.82 11.86
C ILE A 119 10.02 15.34 12.71
N GLU A 120 11.27 15.11 12.32
CA GLU A 120 12.39 15.69 13.04
C GLU A 120 12.38 17.22 13.04
N GLN A 121 12.13 17.83 11.89
CA GLN A 121 12.13 19.28 11.72
C GLN A 121 11.01 19.98 12.50
N TYR A 122 9.80 19.40 12.51
CA TYR A 122 8.61 20.02 13.08
C TYR A 122 8.23 19.53 14.49
N ILE A 123 8.63 18.31 14.87
CA ILE A 123 8.28 17.69 16.16
C ILE A 123 9.54 17.46 17.00
N GLY A 124 10.58 16.86 16.42
CA GLY A 124 11.89 16.65 17.04
C GLY A 124 12.46 15.24 16.88
N LYS A 125 13.71 15.07 17.33
CA LYS A 125 14.48 13.81 17.21
C LYS A 125 13.82 12.59 17.84
N THR A 126 13.20 12.78 19.01
CA THR A 126 12.44 11.71 19.68
C THR A 126 11.26 11.24 18.83
N GLY A 127 10.52 12.18 18.23
CA GLY A 127 9.43 11.88 17.30
C GLY A 127 9.94 11.07 16.10
N ARG A 128 11.07 11.46 15.51
CA ARG A 128 11.68 10.73 14.38
C ARG A 128 12.04 9.29 14.76
N ARG A 129 12.69 9.07 15.92
CA ARG A 129 13.06 7.71 16.36
C ARG A 129 11.83 6.82 16.57
N LEU A 130 10.79 7.34 17.23
CA LEU A 130 9.53 6.60 17.41
C LEU A 130 8.87 6.29 16.06
N PHE A 131 8.85 7.25 15.15
CA PHE A 131 8.30 7.06 13.81
C PHE A 131 9.06 6.01 12.99
N LEU A 132 10.40 6.02 13.01
CA LEU A 132 11.23 5.06 12.29
C LEU A 132 11.11 3.65 12.87
N LEU A 133 11.10 3.51 14.19
CA LEU A 133 10.85 2.23 14.85
C LEU A 133 9.49 1.67 14.44
N PHE A 134 8.47 2.54 14.41
CA PHE A 134 7.15 2.17 13.94
C PHE A 134 7.17 1.74 12.46
N CYS A 135 7.79 2.52 11.57
CA CYS A 135 7.87 2.20 10.14
C CYS A 135 8.55 0.85 9.92
N TRP A 136 9.57 0.52 10.73
CA TRP A 136 10.21 -0.78 10.69
C TRP A 136 9.25 -1.90 11.12
N LEU A 137 8.62 -1.81 12.30
CA LEU A 137 7.65 -2.80 12.78
C LEU A 137 6.48 -3.00 11.80
N PHE A 138 5.95 -1.92 11.24
CA PHE A 138 4.92 -1.96 10.21
C PHE A 138 5.40 -2.70 8.96
N SER A 139 6.64 -2.44 8.52
CA SER A 139 7.20 -3.14 7.36
C SER A 139 7.27 -4.65 7.57
N LEU A 140 7.56 -5.12 8.79
CA LEU A 140 7.54 -6.55 9.14
C LEU A 140 6.15 -7.16 8.93
N LEU A 141 5.10 -6.48 9.38
CA LEU A 141 3.71 -6.93 9.23
C LEU A 141 3.28 -7.00 7.77
N VAL A 142 3.67 -6.00 6.97
CA VAL A 142 3.36 -5.96 5.53
C VAL A 142 4.11 -7.06 4.78
N ILE A 143 5.40 -7.25 5.05
CA ILE A 143 6.20 -8.35 4.48
C ILE A 143 5.53 -9.70 4.78
N ALA A 144 5.08 -9.88 6.02
CA ALA A 144 4.46 -11.12 6.46
C ALA A 144 3.10 -11.36 5.79
N ALA A 145 2.19 -10.38 5.82
CA ALA A 145 0.85 -10.53 5.25
C ALA A 145 0.90 -10.72 3.73
N PHE A 146 1.69 -9.92 3.03
CA PHE A 146 1.74 -9.96 1.57
C PHE A 146 2.60 -11.12 1.06
N GLY A 147 3.67 -11.48 1.78
CA GLY A 147 4.49 -12.64 1.46
C GLY A 147 3.67 -13.93 1.51
N ASP A 148 2.82 -14.07 2.53
CA ASP A 148 1.90 -15.21 2.63
C ASP A 148 0.82 -15.19 1.54
N ILE A 149 0.22 -14.04 1.25
CA ILE A 149 -0.79 -13.92 0.18
C ILE A 149 -0.19 -14.33 -1.17
N VAL A 150 1.02 -13.88 -1.51
CA VAL A 150 1.71 -14.26 -2.74
C VAL A 150 1.99 -15.76 -2.78
N ALA A 151 2.55 -16.32 -1.70
CA ALA A 151 2.87 -17.74 -1.63
C ALA A 151 1.62 -18.63 -1.76
N ASN A 152 0.50 -18.24 -1.15
CA ASN A 152 -0.79 -18.93 -1.32
C ASN A 152 -1.35 -18.79 -2.74
N THR A 153 -1.21 -17.60 -3.35
CA THR A 153 -1.67 -17.37 -4.72
C THR A 153 -0.87 -18.17 -5.75
N PHE A 154 0.42 -18.41 -5.49
CA PHE A 154 1.29 -19.20 -6.36
C PHE A 154 1.21 -20.71 -6.11
N ASN A 155 0.59 -21.15 -5.01
CA ASN A 155 0.49 -22.56 -4.69
C ASN A 155 -0.18 -23.32 -5.85
N GLY A 156 0.59 -24.20 -6.47
CA GLY A 156 0.18 -24.94 -7.66
C GLY A 156 -0.72 -26.14 -7.35
N PHE A 157 -1.01 -26.41 -6.09
CA PHE A 157 -1.74 -27.59 -5.64
C PHE A 157 -2.94 -27.20 -4.77
N ALA A 158 -4.11 -27.76 -5.08
CA ALA A 158 -5.27 -27.69 -4.22
C ALA A 158 -5.13 -28.67 -3.04
N ALA A 159 -6.06 -28.60 -2.08
CA ALA A 159 -6.02 -29.43 -0.86
C ALA A 159 -6.13 -30.94 -1.14
N ASP A 160 -6.75 -31.31 -2.26
CA ASP A 160 -6.87 -32.69 -2.75
C ASP A 160 -5.70 -33.13 -3.64
N GLY A 161 -4.69 -32.27 -3.83
CA GLY A 161 -3.53 -32.53 -4.67
C GLY A 161 -3.74 -32.23 -6.16
N THR A 162 -4.92 -31.73 -6.57
CA THR A 162 -5.15 -31.35 -7.96
C THR A 162 -4.33 -30.13 -8.37
N LEU A 163 -3.96 -30.08 -9.66
CA LEU A 163 -3.14 -29.01 -10.22
C LEU A 163 -3.96 -27.73 -10.40
N VAL A 164 -3.50 -26.63 -9.83
CA VAL A 164 -4.08 -25.30 -10.00
C VAL A 164 -3.26 -24.52 -11.02
N THR A 165 -3.49 -24.81 -12.29
CA THR A 165 -2.73 -24.23 -13.41
C THR A 165 -2.70 -22.70 -13.42
N PRO A 166 -3.79 -21.96 -13.12
CA PRO A 166 -3.73 -20.50 -13.05
C PRO A 166 -2.73 -19.95 -12.03
N ASN A 167 -2.59 -20.62 -10.88
CA ASN A 167 -1.65 -20.23 -9.83
C ASN A 167 -0.20 -20.48 -10.29
N ALA A 168 0.06 -21.67 -10.85
CA ALA A 168 1.37 -22.06 -11.36
C ALA A 168 1.82 -21.17 -12.54
N ALA A 169 0.90 -20.83 -13.45
CA ALA A 169 1.16 -19.88 -14.53
C ALA A 169 1.48 -18.48 -13.96
N ALA A 170 0.69 -17.97 -13.01
CA ALA A 170 0.96 -16.68 -12.38
C ALA A 170 2.34 -16.62 -11.71
N ALA A 171 2.76 -17.70 -11.06
CA ALA A 171 4.08 -17.81 -10.48
C ALA A 171 5.19 -17.80 -11.55
N SER A 172 4.99 -18.54 -12.64
CA SER A 172 5.94 -18.62 -13.76
C SER A 172 6.12 -17.29 -14.46
N ILE A 173 5.01 -16.60 -14.75
CA ILE A 173 5.04 -15.26 -15.32
C ILE A 173 5.75 -14.31 -14.35
N SER A 174 5.47 -14.39 -13.05
CA SER A 174 6.11 -13.52 -12.05
C SER A 174 7.62 -13.73 -11.96
N MET A 175 8.10 -14.97 -12.08
CA MET A 175 9.54 -15.26 -12.15
C MET A 175 10.17 -14.68 -13.42
N LEU A 176 9.55 -14.88 -14.59
CA LEU A 176 10.00 -14.28 -15.85
C LEU A 176 10.03 -12.75 -15.77
N PHE A 177 9.02 -12.17 -15.12
CA PHE A 177 8.89 -10.73 -14.92
C PHE A 177 10.10 -10.12 -14.25
N ILE A 178 10.67 -10.80 -13.25
CA ILE A 178 11.84 -10.31 -12.52
C ILE A 178 13.03 -10.18 -13.47
N PHE A 179 13.31 -11.21 -14.27
CA PHE A 179 14.43 -11.20 -15.21
C PHE A 179 14.25 -10.17 -16.33
N VAL A 180 13.04 -10.09 -16.89
CA VAL A 180 12.71 -9.14 -17.95
C VAL A 180 12.72 -7.71 -17.45
N ALA A 181 12.24 -7.44 -16.22
CA ALA A 181 12.33 -6.12 -15.61
C ALA A 181 13.80 -5.67 -15.47
N VAL A 182 14.69 -6.57 -15.03
CA VAL A 182 16.14 -6.27 -14.97
C VAL A 182 16.72 -5.98 -16.35
N ALA A 183 16.43 -6.82 -17.34
CA ALA A 183 16.88 -6.61 -18.72
C ALA A 183 16.36 -5.28 -19.30
N PHE A 184 15.08 -4.98 -19.07
CA PHE A 184 14.43 -3.73 -19.49
C PHE A 184 15.02 -2.52 -18.78
N GLY A 185 15.32 -2.60 -17.49
CA GLY A 185 16.01 -1.54 -16.74
C GLY A 185 17.40 -1.23 -17.29
N ILE A 186 18.18 -2.26 -17.59
CA ILE A 186 19.52 -2.11 -18.18
C ILE A 186 19.42 -1.51 -19.59
N PHE A 187 18.48 -1.99 -20.41
CA PHE A 187 18.25 -1.48 -21.77
C PHE A 187 17.83 -0.01 -21.76
N THR A 188 16.84 0.36 -20.94
CA THR A 188 16.34 1.73 -20.86
C THR A 188 17.41 2.70 -20.37
N LYS A 189 18.25 2.28 -19.41
CA LYS A 189 19.37 3.11 -18.93
C LYS A 189 20.48 3.27 -19.97
N LYS A 190 20.85 2.22 -20.71
CA LYS A 190 21.97 2.28 -21.66
C LYS A 190 21.62 2.94 -22.98
N VAL A 191 20.40 2.68 -23.50
CA VAL A 191 19.98 3.13 -24.83
C VAL A 191 19.24 4.47 -24.76
N ASN A 192 18.72 4.84 -23.58
CA ASN A 192 17.86 6.00 -23.37
C ASN A 192 16.78 6.16 -24.46
N PRO A 193 15.99 5.11 -24.74
CA PRO A 193 15.03 5.11 -25.85
C PRO A 193 13.92 6.14 -25.61
N SER A 194 13.28 6.61 -26.68
CA SER A 194 12.13 7.51 -26.58
C SER A 194 10.96 6.87 -25.82
N GLU A 195 10.11 7.68 -25.18
CA GLU A 195 8.97 7.18 -24.39
C GLU A 195 8.03 6.28 -25.20
N LYS A 196 7.80 6.58 -26.49
CA LYS A 196 7.00 5.74 -27.39
C LYS A 196 7.63 4.36 -27.59
N LEU A 197 8.96 4.32 -27.75
CA LEU A 197 9.68 3.05 -27.94
C LEU A 197 9.68 2.23 -26.64
N ARG A 198 9.86 2.87 -25.47
CA ARG A 198 9.73 2.23 -24.15
C ARG A 198 8.36 1.58 -23.98
N PHE A 199 7.30 2.30 -24.34
CA PHE A 199 5.94 1.81 -24.28
C PHE A 199 5.73 0.58 -25.15
N VAL A 200 6.10 0.64 -26.44
CA VAL A 200 5.93 -0.48 -27.38
C VAL A 200 6.72 -1.71 -26.92
N ILE A 201 7.99 -1.54 -26.54
CA ILE A 201 8.83 -2.63 -26.05
C ILE A 201 8.23 -3.23 -24.76
N GLY A 202 7.78 -2.39 -23.83
CA GLY A 202 7.16 -2.82 -22.59
C GLY A 202 5.94 -3.72 -22.84
N ILE A 203 5.03 -3.31 -23.73
CA ILE A 203 3.85 -4.11 -24.10
C ILE A 203 4.25 -5.42 -24.77
N VAL A 204 5.19 -5.42 -25.71
CA VAL A 204 5.65 -6.64 -26.40
C VAL A 204 6.26 -7.62 -25.39
N LEU A 205 7.13 -7.13 -24.49
CA LEU A 205 7.72 -7.95 -23.44
C LEU A 205 6.67 -8.53 -22.50
N LEU A 206 5.67 -7.73 -22.10
CA LEU A 206 4.54 -8.21 -21.27
C LEU A 206 3.78 -9.35 -21.95
N LEU A 207 3.43 -9.21 -23.23
CA LEU A 207 2.73 -10.26 -23.98
C LEU A 207 3.56 -11.53 -24.11
N ILE A 208 4.87 -11.42 -24.35
CA ILE A 208 5.78 -12.57 -24.40
C ILE A 208 5.84 -13.28 -23.05
N MET A 209 6.00 -12.55 -21.94
CA MET A 209 6.05 -13.15 -20.61
C MET A 209 4.75 -13.85 -20.22
N LEU A 210 3.61 -13.26 -20.56
CA LEU A 210 2.30 -13.89 -20.36
C LEU A 210 2.19 -15.19 -21.16
N ALA A 211 2.51 -15.16 -22.46
CA ALA A 211 2.43 -16.35 -23.31
C ALA A 211 3.36 -17.48 -22.84
N VAL A 212 4.62 -17.15 -22.54
CA VAL A 212 5.62 -18.13 -22.07
C VAL A 212 5.23 -18.69 -20.70
N GLY A 213 4.83 -17.83 -19.76
CA GLY A 213 4.49 -18.28 -18.41
C GLY A 213 3.20 -19.11 -18.34
N ILE A 214 2.24 -18.87 -19.25
CA ILE A 214 1.05 -19.73 -19.40
C ILE A 214 1.41 -21.07 -20.05
N ALA A 215 2.34 -21.07 -21.02
CA ALA A 215 2.77 -22.29 -21.70
C ALA A 215 3.64 -23.20 -20.81
N PHE A 216 4.41 -22.62 -19.88
CA PHE A 216 5.35 -23.35 -19.02
C PHE A 216 5.10 -23.08 -17.52
N PRO A 217 3.98 -23.57 -16.95
CA PRO A 217 3.64 -23.39 -15.54
C PRO A 217 4.57 -24.18 -14.60
N ILE A 218 5.06 -23.53 -13.56
CA ILE A 218 5.90 -24.06 -12.48
C ILE A 218 4.99 -24.41 -11.30
N TYR A 219 4.90 -25.70 -10.98
CA TYR A 219 4.11 -26.18 -9.86
C TYR A 219 5.00 -26.39 -8.64
N LEU A 220 4.81 -25.55 -7.62
CA LEU A 220 5.42 -25.69 -6.30
C LEU A 220 4.36 -25.43 -5.23
N ASP A 221 4.61 -25.98 -4.04
CA ASP A 221 3.75 -25.77 -2.89
C ASP A 221 3.98 -24.38 -2.27
N ARG A 222 3.06 -24.00 -1.38
CA ARG A 222 3.10 -22.72 -0.65
C ARG A 222 4.46 -22.46 0.03
N MET A 223 5.05 -23.44 0.72
CA MET A 223 6.28 -23.22 1.49
C MET A 223 7.49 -23.00 0.58
N SER A 224 7.57 -23.76 -0.51
CA SER A 224 8.59 -23.55 -1.54
C SER A 224 8.50 -22.14 -2.14
N TRP A 225 7.29 -21.67 -2.47
CA TRP A 225 7.09 -20.30 -2.96
C TRP A 225 7.44 -19.25 -1.91
N LEU A 226 7.12 -19.50 -0.64
CA LEU A 226 7.47 -18.59 0.44
C LEU A 226 8.99 -18.37 0.51
N TYR A 227 9.80 -19.44 0.40
CA TYR A 227 11.26 -19.30 0.34
C TYR A 227 11.73 -18.50 -0.87
N ILE A 228 11.20 -18.79 -2.04
CA ILE A 228 11.55 -18.08 -3.28
C ILE A 228 11.21 -16.59 -3.18
N VAL A 229 10.03 -16.26 -2.66
CA VAL A 229 9.57 -14.87 -2.46
C VAL A 229 10.50 -14.13 -1.51
N PHE A 230 10.91 -14.73 -0.39
CA PHE A 230 11.82 -14.07 0.56
C PHE A 230 13.25 -13.89 0.02
N ILE A 231 13.76 -14.87 -0.74
CA ILE A 231 15.05 -14.73 -1.45
C ILE A 231 14.97 -13.60 -2.47
N TYR A 232 13.88 -13.56 -3.25
CA TYR A 232 13.62 -12.51 -4.21
C TYR A 232 13.58 -11.12 -3.56
N ILE A 233 12.80 -10.96 -2.48
CA ILE A 233 12.64 -9.67 -1.80
C ILE A 233 13.98 -9.21 -1.18
N PHE A 234 14.82 -10.12 -0.70
CA PHE A 234 16.19 -9.79 -0.26
C PHE A 234 16.98 -9.12 -1.37
N VAL A 235 16.98 -9.72 -2.56
CA VAL A 235 17.66 -9.18 -3.74
C VAL A 235 17.03 -7.83 -4.13
N ALA A 236 15.71 -7.72 -4.14
CA ALA A 236 14.99 -6.50 -4.48
C ALA A 236 15.23 -5.35 -3.50
N ALA A 237 15.39 -5.62 -2.21
CA ALA A 237 15.65 -4.60 -1.18
C ALA A 237 17.08 -4.05 -1.23
N VAL A 238 18.04 -4.85 -1.70
CA VAL A 238 19.48 -4.52 -1.73
C VAL A 238 19.92 -3.89 -3.05
N MET A 239 19.31 -4.29 -4.18
CA MET A 239 19.70 -3.77 -5.48
C MET A 239 19.34 -2.28 -5.66
N PRO A 240 20.05 -1.53 -6.51
CA PRO A 240 19.65 -0.19 -6.93
C PRO A 240 18.23 -0.16 -7.53
N MET A 241 17.47 0.90 -7.26
CA MET A 241 16.06 1.02 -7.67
C MET A 241 15.88 0.93 -9.18
N TRP A 242 16.77 1.57 -9.95
CA TRP A 242 16.73 1.60 -11.41
C TRP A 242 16.94 0.23 -12.08
N ILE A 243 17.56 -0.74 -11.38
CA ILE A 243 17.83 -2.07 -11.96
C ILE A 243 16.56 -2.92 -11.98
N LEU A 244 15.79 -2.93 -10.89
CA LEU A 244 14.65 -3.85 -10.75
C LEU A 244 13.35 -3.11 -10.47
N LYS A 245 13.28 -2.34 -9.37
CA LYS A 245 12.01 -1.76 -8.91
C LYS A 245 11.40 -0.81 -9.95
N GLN A 246 12.16 0.16 -10.45
CA GLN A 246 11.65 1.13 -11.41
C GLN A 246 11.17 0.51 -12.74
N PRO A 247 11.95 -0.34 -13.44
CA PRO A 247 11.48 -0.98 -14.66
C PRO A 247 10.32 -1.94 -14.40
N ARG A 248 10.32 -2.61 -13.24
CA ARG A 248 9.21 -3.47 -12.84
C ARG A 248 7.92 -2.69 -12.64
N ASP A 249 7.97 -1.61 -11.86
CA ASP A 249 6.81 -0.75 -11.57
C ASP A 249 6.21 -0.19 -12.86
N TYR A 250 7.08 0.20 -13.82
CA TYR A 250 6.64 0.66 -15.13
C TYR A 250 5.86 -0.40 -15.90
N LEU A 251 6.38 -1.64 -15.97
CA LEU A 251 5.70 -2.74 -16.63
C LEU A 251 4.40 -3.14 -15.90
N SER A 252 4.42 -3.15 -14.56
CA SER A 252 3.26 -3.48 -13.72
C SER A 252 2.15 -2.43 -13.80
N ALA A 253 2.48 -1.15 -14.11
CA ALA A 253 1.49 -0.09 -14.27
C ALA A 253 0.46 -0.42 -15.37
N PHE A 254 0.92 -0.99 -16.49
CA PHE A 254 0.03 -1.38 -17.59
C PHE A 254 -0.91 -2.52 -17.18
N LEU A 255 -0.40 -3.51 -16.45
CA LEU A 255 -1.20 -4.62 -15.94
C LEU A 255 -2.26 -4.13 -14.96
N LEU A 256 -1.88 -3.23 -14.04
CA LEU A 256 -2.80 -2.65 -13.07
C LEU A 256 -3.92 -1.84 -13.74
N LEU A 257 -3.56 -0.95 -14.67
CA LEU A 257 -4.54 -0.15 -15.39
C LEU A 257 -5.46 -1.03 -16.24
N ALA A 258 -4.92 -2.03 -16.93
CA ALA A 258 -5.71 -2.99 -17.72
C ALA A 258 -6.68 -3.78 -16.84
N MET A 259 -6.23 -4.22 -15.66
CA MET A 259 -7.07 -4.93 -14.67
C MET A 259 -8.23 -4.06 -14.18
N ILE A 260 -7.97 -2.80 -13.82
CA ILE A 260 -9.02 -1.89 -13.33
C ILE A 260 -10.01 -1.59 -14.43
N LEU A 261 -9.52 -1.25 -15.64
CA LEU A 261 -10.38 -1.01 -16.78
C LEU A 261 -11.22 -2.25 -17.12
N GLY A 262 -10.62 -3.44 -17.10
CA GLY A 262 -11.30 -4.72 -17.30
C GLY A 262 -12.39 -4.97 -16.24
N GLY A 263 -12.09 -4.70 -14.97
CA GLY A 263 -13.05 -4.82 -13.87
C GLY A 263 -14.23 -3.84 -14.02
N VAL A 264 -13.96 -2.57 -14.32
CA VAL A 264 -15.01 -1.55 -14.52
C VAL A 264 -15.86 -1.89 -15.75
N VAL A 265 -15.24 -2.16 -16.90
CA VAL A 265 -15.94 -2.53 -18.13
C VAL A 265 -16.74 -3.82 -17.95
N GLY A 266 -16.18 -4.81 -17.25
CA GLY A 266 -16.86 -6.06 -16.93
C GLY A 266 -18.13 -5.83 -16.09
N VAL A 267 -18.04 -5.01 -15.03
CA VAL A 267 -19.23 -4.63 -14.24
C VAL A 267 -20.27 -3.91 -15.10
N LEU A 268 -19.86 -3.00 -15.98
CA LEU A 268 -20.77 -2.27 -16.87
C LEU A 268 -21.43 -3.16 -17.93
N ALA A 269 -20.72 -4.19 -18.43
CA ALA A 269 -21.23 -5.10 -19.45
C ALA A 269 -22.17 -6.16 -18.86
N VAL A 270 -21.83 -6.70 -17.68
CA VAL A 270 -22.57 -7.82 -17.06
C VAL A 270 -23.72 -7.36 -16.18
N ASN A 271 -23.64 -6.14 -15.65
CA ASN A 271 -24.62 -5.61 -14.72
C ASN A 271 -24.87 -6.54 -13.50
N PRO A 272 -23.81 -6.95 -12.77
CA PRO A 272 -23.88 -8.00 -11.76
C PRO A 272 -24.83 -7.65 -10.61
N THR A 273 -25.66 -8.61 -10.21
CA THR A 273 -26.48 -8.48 -9.01
C THR A 273 -25.63 -8.65 -7.76
N ILE A 274 -25.88 -7.78 -6.77
CA ILE A 274 -25.24 -7.88 -5.46
C ILE A 274 -26.02 -8.90 -4.62
N ASN A 275 -25.36 -10.01 -4.31
CA ASN A 275 -25.95 -11.15 -3.59
C ASN A 275 -25.66 -11.13 -2.08
N MET A 276 -24.82 -10.18 -1.62
CA MET A 276 -24.59 -9.93 -0.20
C MET A 276 -25.66 -8.99 0.38
N PRO A 277 -26.12 -9.17 1.64
CA PRO A 277 -26.95 -8.19 2.33
C PRO A 277 -26.28 -6.81 2.42
N ALA A 278 -27.08 -5.74 2.49
CA ALA A 278 -26.56 -4.39 2.69
C ALA A 278 -25.82 -4.27 4.02
N PHE A 279 -26.40 -4.82 5.08
CA PHE A 279 -25.83 -4.85 6.40
C PHE A 279 -26.14 -6.21 7.03
N VAL A 280 -25.11 -6.87 7.57
CA VAL A 280 -25.25 -8.18 8.23
C VAL A 280 -25.44 -8.00 9.73
N GLY A 281 -24.62 -7.17 10.37
CA GLY A 281 -24.68 -6.92 11.81
C GLY A 281 -23.48 -6.13 12.32
N PHE A 282 -23.59 -5.60 13.55
CA PHE A 282 -22.48 -4.92 14.21
C PHE A 282 -21.41 -5.89 14.71
N THR A 283 -21.75 -7.14 14.97
CA THR A 283 -20.82 -8.20 15.35
C THR A 283 -21.04 -9.40 14.43
N VAL A 284 -20.01 -9.79 13.69
CA VAL A 284 -20.07 -10.93 12.74
C VAL A 284 -18.88 -11.84 13.01
N GLY A 285 -19.14 -13.12 13.30
CA GLY A 285 -18.08 -14.10 13.60
C GLY A 285 -17.22 -13.71 14.81
N GLY A 286 -17.82 -13.07 15.82
CA GLY A 286 -17.11 -12.59 17.01
C GLY A 286 -16.23 -11.35 16.80
N LYS A 287 -16.35 -10.67 15.65
CA LYS A 287 -15.63 -9.45 15.33
C LYS A 287 -16.60 -8.28 15.20
N ASP A 288 -16.34 -7.20 15.92
CA ASP A 288 -17.15 -5.99 15.87
C ASP A 288 -16.82 -5.13 14.65
N LEU A 289 -17.82 -4.52 14.04
CA LEU A 289 -17.68 -3.68 12.84
C LEU A 289 -16.73 -2.52 13.11
N PHE A 290 -16.92 -1.85 14.24
CA PHE A 290 -15.94 -0.91 14.75
C PHE A 290 -15.07 -1.65 15.77
N PRO A 291 -13.72 -1.59 15.65
CA PRO A 291 -12.91 -0.88 14.67
C PRO A 291 -12.52 -1.73 13.44
N ILE A 292 -12.90 -3.01 13.40
CA ILE A 292 -12.33 -4.00 12.46
C ILE A 292 -12.54 -3.62 10.99
N LEU A 293 -13.69 -3.08 10.61
CA LEU A 293 -13.94 -2.65 9.23
C LEU A 293 -12.95 -1.56 8.77
N PHE A 294 -12.65 -0.60 9.65
CA PHE A 294 -11.81 0.56 9.35
C PHE A 294 -10.32 0.20 9.25
N ILE A 295 -9.85 -0.77 10.05
CA ILE A 295 -8.49 -1.30 9.93
C ILE A 295 -8.37 -2.31 8.77
N THR A 296 -9.45 -3.02 8.43
CA THR A 296 -9.44 -4.03 7.36
C THR A 296 -9.35 -3.37 5.99
N ILE A 297 -10.18 -2.34 5.75
CA ILE A 297 -10.09 -1.48 4.57
C ILE A 297 -9.16 -0.30 4.91
N ALA A 298 -7.88 -0.60 5.06
CA ALA A 298 -6.86 0.44 5.22
C ALA A 298 -6.54 1.05 3.84
N CYS A 299 -5.77 0.38 3.00
CA CYS A 299 -5.58 0.81 1.62
C CYS A 299 -6.91 0.76 0.85
N GLY A 300 -7.17 1.76 0.01
CA GLY A 300 -8.49 2.02 -0.59
C GLY A 300 -9.37 3.01 0.19
N ALA A 301 -9.09 3.27 1.48
CA ALA A 301 -9.74 4.33 2.26
C ALA A 301 -8.72 5.30 2.87
N VAL A 302 -7.75 4.81 3.64
CA VAL A 302 -6.69 5.62 4.25
C VAL A 302 -5.51 4.75 4.67
N SER A 303 -4.30 5.19 4.29
CA SER A 303 -3.09 4.40 4.50
C SER A 303 -1.91 5.29 4.90
N GLY A 304 -1.30 4.98 6.04
CA GLY A 304 -0.07 5.63 6.47
C GLY A 304 1.10 5.34 5.53
N PHE A 305 1.15 4.15 4.92
CA PHE A 305 2.20 3.79 3.97
C PHE A 305 2.23 4.70 2.74
N HIS A 306 1.06 5.10 2.21
CA HIS A 306 0.98 5.95 1.03
C HIS A 306 1.68 7.30 1.24
N SER A 307 1.60 7.87 2.45
CA SER A 307 2.31 9.09 2.80
C SER A 307 3.84 8.94 2.75
N LEU A 308 4.36 7.73 3.02
CA LEU A 308 5.79 7.43 2.88
C LEU A 308 6.19 7.41 1.41
N VAL A 309 5.33 6.88 0.54
CA VAL A 309 5.55 6.90 -0.92
C VAL A 309 5.51 8.34 -1.44
N SER A 310 4.48 9.10 -1.05
CA SER A 310 4.27 10.50 -1.43
C SER A 310 5.47 11.37 -1.05
N SER A 311 5.95 11.27 0.18
CA SER A 311 7.05 12.10 0.70
C SER A 311 8.45 11.57 0.39
N GLY A 312 8.59 10.25 0.20
CA GLY A 312 9.89 9.60 0.03
C GLY A 312 10.31 9.47 -1.43
N THR A 313 9.35 9.46 -2.37
CA THR A 313 9.62 9.19 -3.79
C THR A 313 8.94 10.18 -4.74
N SER A 314 7.62 10.34 -4.69
CA SER A 314 6.88 11.18 -5.65
C SER A 314 7.21 12.67 -5.52
N SER A 315 7.45 13.15 -4.29
CA SER A 315 7.89 14.53 -4.03
C SER A 315 9.22 14.91 -4.70
N LYS A 316 10.09 13.92 -4.94
CA LYS A 316 11.42 14.11 -5.52
C LYS A 316 11.42 14.10 -7.05
N THR A 317 10.32 13.67 -7.67
CA THR A 317 10.20 13.53 -9.13
C THR A 317 9.16 14.44 -9.77
N ILE A 318 8.32 15.08 -8.95
CA ILE A 318 7.26 15.98 -9.44
C ILE A 318 7.86 17.24 -10.07
N SER A 319 7.55 17.47 -11.35
CA SER A 319 8.07 18.60 -12.11
C SER A 319 7.33 19.91 -11.84
N ASN A 320 6.06 19.85 -11.43
CA ASN A 320 5.25 21.04 -11.20
C ASN A 320 4.28 20.86 -10.02
N GLU A 321 4.17 21.90 -9.20
CA GLU A 321 3.25 21.91 -8.04
C GLU A 321 1.78 21.69 -8.42
N LYS A 322 1.34 22.12 -9.62
CA LYS A 322 -0.03 21.87 -10.12
C LYS A 322 -0.36 20.39 -10.28
N ASP A 323 0.64 19.56 -10.53
CA ASP A 323 0.43 18.14 -10.79
C ASP A 323 0.25 17.34 -9.51
N MET A 324 0.53 17.94 -8.34
CA MET A 324 0.42 17.28 -7.04
C MET A 324 -1.02 16.85 -6.72
N LEU A 325 -2.03 17.59 -7.21
CA LEU A 325 -3.43 17.18 -7.08
C LEU A 325 -3.73 15.92 -7.89
N PHE A 326 -3.20 15.82 -9.11
CA PHE A 326 -3.40 14.65 -9.96
C PHE A 326 -2.62 13.44 -9.43
N VAL A 327 -1.40 13.66 -8.98
CA VAL A 327 -0.51 12.61 -8.47
C VAL A 327 -0.96 12.12 -7.11
N GLY A 328 -1.15 12.98 -6.10
CA GLY A 328 -1.47 12.55 -4.73
C GLY A 328 -2.96 12.25 -4.53
N TYR A 329 -3.81 13.28 -4.66
CA TYR A 329 -5.26 13.11 -4.44
C TYR A 329 -5.89 12.21 -5.51
N GLY A 330 -5.49 12.40 -6.77
CA GLY A 330 -6.03 11.64 -7.91
C GLY A 330 -5.69 10.15 -7.87
N SER A 331 -4.46 9.77 -7.54
CA SER A 331 -4.08 8.35 -7.44
C SER A 331 -4.90 7.62 -6.39
N MET A 332 -5.08 8.24 -5.21
CA MET A 332 -5.84 7.64 -4.12
C MET A 332 -7.32 7.45 -4.48
N LEU A 333 -7.93 8.41 -5.19
CA LEU A 333 -9.29 8.22 -5.67
C LEU A 333 -9.43 7.07 -6.68
N VAL A 334 -8.45 6.90 -7.58
CA VAL A 334 -8.45 5.77 -8.52
C VAL A 334 -8.28 4.44 -7.78
N GLU A 335 -7.44 4.41 -6.73
CA GLU A 335 -7.31 3.25 -5.84
C GLU A 335 -8.62 2.94 -5.11
N SER A 336 -9.35 3.96 -4.63
CA SER A 336 -10.67 3.77 -4.03
C SER A 336 -11.70 3.23 -5.03
N VAL A 337 -11.61 3.58 -6.33
CA VAL A 337 -12.42 2.94 -7.39
C VAL A 337 -12.13 1.45 -7.46
N LEU A 338 -10.84 1.04 -7.44
CA LEU A 338 -10.47 -0.38 -7.38
C LEU A 338 -11.05 -1.05 -6.12
N GLY A 339 -11.09 -0.35 -4.98
CA GLY A 339 -11.73 -0.84 -3.76
C GLY A 339 -13.22 -1.11 -3.94
N VAL A 340 -13.96 -0.19 -4.56
CA VAL A 340 -15.39 -0.38 -4.87
C VAL A 340 -15.60 -1.51 -5.87
N VAL A 341 -14.77 -1.61 -6.90
CA VAL A 341 -14.83 -2.70 -7.89
C VAL A 341 -14.61 -4.06 -7.20
N SER A 342 -13.61 -4.15 -6.32
CA SER A 342 -13.32 -5.37 -5.54
C SER A 342 -14.48 -5.77 -4.64
N LEU A 343 -15.12 -4.80 -3.98
CA LEU A 343 -16.32 -5.02 -3.16
C LEU A 343 -17.50 -5.53 -4.01
N VAL A 344 -17.77 -4.89 -5.14
CA VAL A 344 -18.87 -5.29 -6.04
C VAL A 344 -18.67 -6.71 -6.55
N ILE A 345 -17.43 -7.04 -6.94
CA ILE A 345 -17.05 -8.36 -7.43
C ILE A 345 -17.32 -9.44 -6.38
N VAL A 346 -16.79 -9.29 -5.16
CA VAL A 346 -17.00 -10.32 -4.13
C VAL A 346 -18.47 -10.43 -3.73
N CYS A 347 -19.17 -9.30 -3.60
CA CYS A 347 -20.57 -9.32 -3.19
C CYS A 347 -21.48 -9.88 -4.29
N SER A 348 -21.05 -9.84 -5.56
CA SER A 348 -21.74 -10.52 -6.66
C SER A 348 -21.40 -12.01 -6.71
N ALA A 349 -20.15 -12.38 -6.44
CA ALA A 349 -19.72 -13.78 -6.37
C ALA A 349 -20.28 -14.53 -5.14
N ALA A 350 -20.83 -13.80 -4.15
CA ALA A 350 -21.45 -14.39 -2.96
C ALA A 350 -22.66 -15.27 -3.32
N THR A 351 -22.80 -16.41 -2.64
CA THR A 351 -23.91 -17.36 -2.80
C THR A 351 -24.67 -17.50 -1.50
N GLY A 352 -25.98 -17.28 -1.52
CA GLY A 352 -26.82 -17.39 -0.31
C GLY A 352 -26.46 -16.39 0.79
N GLY A 353 -25.83 -15.26 0.45
CA GLY A 353 -25.34 -14.28 1.44
C GLY A 353 -24.03 -14.67 2.12
N HIS A 354 -23.33 -15.71 1.65
CA HIS A 354 -22.01 -16.10 2.12
C HIS A 354 -20.93 -15.77 1.08
N LEU A 355 -19.78 -15.29 1.57
CA LEU A 355 -18.64 -14.97 0.73
C LEU A 355 -18.03 -16.26 0.14
N PRO A 356 -17.48 -16.21 -1.09
CA PRO A 356 -16.82 -17.36 -1.69
C PRO A 356 -15.53 -17.72 -0.93
N GLU A 357 -15.17 -19.01 -0.98
CA GLU A 357 -13.91 -19.50 -0.41
C GLU A 357 -12.72 -19.19 -1.33
N GLY A 358 -11.54 -19.00 -0.73
CA GLY A 358 -10.29 -18.72 -1.43
C GLY A 358 -9.61 -17.45 -0.95
N THR A 359 -8.41 -17.19 -1.44
CA THR A 359 -7.74 -15.91 -1.15
C THR A 359 -8.47 -14.77 -1.85
N PRO A 360 -8.44 -13.55 -1.29
CA PRO A 360 -9.04 -12.37 -1.92
C PRO A 360 -8.55 -12.14 -3.36
N PHE A 361 -7.29 -12.50 -3.64
CA PHE A 361 -6.69 -12.40 -4.96
C PHE A 361 -7.28 -13.41 -5.95
N GLN A 362 -7.47 -14.66 -5.52
CA GLN A 362 -8.12 -15.69 -6.35
C GLN A 362 -9.58 -15.36 -6.63
N ILE A 363 -10.31 -14.87 -5.62
CA ILE A 363 -11.72 -14.45 -5.76
C ILE A 363 -11.82 -13.31 -6.79
N PHE A 364 -11.02 -12.26 -6.60
CA PHE A 364 -11.01 -11.13 -7.53
C PHE A 364 -10.62 -11.55 -8.94
N SER A 365 -9.55 -12.33 -9.09
CA SER A 365 -9.02 -12.74 -10.39
C SER A 365 -10.01 -13.60 -11.16
N THR A 366 -10.61 -14.60 -10.50
CA THR A 366 -11.61 -15.49 -11.11
C THR A 366 -12.83 -14.72 -11.60
N ALA A 367 -13.34 -13.79 -10.79
CA ALA A 367 -14.51 -13.01 -11.17
C ALA A 367 -14.24 -12.05 -12.33
N VAL A 368 -13.09 -11.35 -12.32
CA VAL A 368 -12.75 -10.46 -13.44
C VAL A 368 -12.43 -11.25 -14.72
N ALA A 369 -11.78 -12.40 -14.61
CA ALA A 369 -11.52 -13.29 -15.74
C ALA A 369 -12.81 -13.83 -16.38
N GLY A 370 -13.85 -14.09 -15.58
CA GLY A 370 -15.19 -14.39 -16.06
C GLY A 370 -15.73 -13.32 -17.02
N PHE A 371 -15.44 -12.04 -16.76
CA PHE A 371 -15.85 -10.95 -17.65
C PHE A 371 -15.05 -10.93 -18.96
N PHE A 372 -13.74 -11.18 -18.91
CA PHE A 372 -12.93 -11.30 -20.12
C PHE A 372 -13.37 -12.45 -21.03
N SER A 373 -13.97 -13.49 -20.44
CA SER A 373 -14.54 -14.61 -21.20
C SER A 373 -15.72 -14.19 -22.08
N LEU A 374 -16.47 -13.17 -21.68
CA LEU A 374 -17.56 -12.60 -22.49
C LEU A 374 -17.05 -11.86 -23.73
N PHE A 375 -15.80 -11.41 -23.71
CA PHE A 375 -15.13 -10.80 -24.86
C PHE A 375 -14.40 -11.83 -25.74
N GLY A 376 -14.64 -13.12 -25.52
CA GLY A 376 -14.11 -14.21 -26.34
C GLY A 376 -12.74 -14.76 -25.92
N MET A 377 -12.20 -14.32 -24.78
CA MET A 377 -10.96 -14.88 -24.23
C MET A 377 -11.24 -16.22 -23.52
N PRO A 378 -10.44 -17.28 -23.73
CA PRO A 378 -10.60 -18.51 -22.95
C PRO A 378 -10.47 -18.25 -21.45
N HIS A 379 -11.40 -18.79 -20.66
CA HIS A 379 -11.49 -18.55 -19.21
C HIS A 379 -10.19 -18.91 -18.47
N ASP A 380 -9.53 -19.99 -18.86
CA ASP A 380 -8.28 -20.42 -18.24
C ASP A 380 -7.14 -19.43 -18.48
N ILE A 381 -7.06 -18.87 -19.69
CA ILE A 381 -6.06 -17.84 -20.05
C ILE A 381 -6.36 -16.55 -19.28
N ALA A 382 -7.62 -16.14 -19.24
CA ALA A 382 -8.05 -14.96 -18.49
C ALA A 382 -7.70 -15.09 -17.00
N ASN A 383 -7.95 -16.26 -16.40
CA ASN A 383 -7.58 -16.54 -15.01
C ASN A 383 -6.07 -16.46 -14.78
N CYS A 384 -5.26 -17.04 -15.66
CA CYS A 384 -3.80 -16.95 -15.53
C CYS A 384 -3.32 -15.49 -15.56
N ILE A 385 -3.83 -14.69 -16.50
CA ILE A 385 -3.47 -13.27 -16.64
C ILE A 385 -3.91 -12.49 -15.41
N MET A 386 -5.15 -12.69 -14.95
CA MET A 386 -5.70 -11.94 -13.82
C MET A 386 -5.00 -12.28 -12.50
N THR A 387 -4.77 -13.57 -12.23
CA THR A 387 -4.04 -14.01 -11.04
C THR A 387 -2.64 -13.40 -11.03
N MET A 388 -1.97 -13.37 -12.19
CA MET A 388 -0.67 -12.71 -12.34
C MET A 388 -0.74 -11.21 -12.08
N CYS A 389 -1.72 -10.49 -12.65
CA CYS A 389 -1.88 -9.06 -12.44
C CYS A 389 -1.97 -8.72 -10.95
N VAL A 390 -2.78 -9.47 -10.19
CA VAL A 390 -2.97 -9.24 -8.77
C VAL A 390 -1.71 -9.62 -7.96
N SER A 391 -1.04 -10.73 -8.30
CA SER A 391 0.24 -11.11 -7.67
C SER A 391 1.35 -10.09 -7.93
N ALA A 392 1.40 -9.48 -9.12
CA ALA A 392 2.36 -8.43 -9.44
C ALA A 392 2.20 -7.21 -8.52
N LEU A 393 0.98 -6.88 -8.08
CA LEU A 393 0.72 -5.79 -7.13
C LEU A 393 1.27 -6.09 -5.74
N ALA A 394 1.03 -7.30 -5.24
CA ALA A 394 1.55 -7.69 -3.94
C ALA A 394 3.08 -7.73 -3.94
N LEU A 395 3.69 -8.30 -4.98
CA LEU A 395 5.15 -8.31 -5.07
C LEU A 395 5.74 -6.91 -5.25
N THR A 396 5.09 -6.00 -5.97
CA THR A 396 5.53 -4.58 -6.08
C THR A 396 5.50 -3.89 -4.72
N THR A 397 4.46 -4.17 -3.94
CA THR A 397 4.35 -3.69 -2.55
C THR A 397 5.46 -4.28 -1.68
N LEU A 398 5.73 -5.58 -1.79
CA LEU A 398 6.81 -6.26 -1.06
C LEU A 398 8.19 -5.67 -1.36
N ASP A 399 8.48 -5.34 -2.62
CA ASP A 399 9.74 -4.67 -3.01
C ASP A 399 9.90 -3.31 -2.31
N ALA A 400 8.84 -2.50 -2.35
CA ALA A 400 8.84 -1.17 -1.76
C ALA A 400 9.00 -1.24 -0.25
N VAL A 401 8.23 -2.12 0.39
CA VAL A 401 8.17 -2.28 1.85
C VAL A 401 9.46 -2.87 2.39
N ALA A 402 10.05 -3.88 1.75
CA ALA A 402 11.32 -4.43 2.23
C ALA A 402 12.46 -3.42 2.14
N ARG A 403 12.46 -2.58 1.10
CA ARG A 403 13.38 -1.46 1.00
C ARG A 403 13.13 -0.41 2.07
N ILE A 404 11.87 -0.02 2.30
CA ILE A 404 11.48 0.94 3.35
C ILE A 404 11.85 0.40 4.73
N GLY A 405 11.54 -0.87 5.04
CA GLY A 405 11.91 -1.52 6.30
C GLY A 405 13.42 -1.54 6.52
N ARG A 406 14.21 -1.90 5.50
CA ARG A 406 15.68 -1.78 5.54
C ARG A 406 16.12 -0.36 5.85
N MET A 407 15.61 0.65 5.14
CA MET A 407 15.98 2.05 5.32
C MET A 407 15.55 2.59 6.69
N SER A 408 14.34 2.29 7.15
CA SER A 408 13.85 2.67 8.48
C SER A 408 14.69 2.06 9.59
N PHE A 409 15.10 0.80 9.44
CA PHE A 409 16.02 0.16 10.38
C PHE A 409 17.39 0.86 10.37
N GLN A 410 17.97 1.11 9.20
CA GLN A 410 19.26 1.80 9.11
C GLN A 410 19.18 3.19 9.76
N GLU A 411 18.18 3.99 9.39
CA GLU A 411 17.99 5.34 9.92
C GLU A 411 17.77 5.38 11.43
N LEU A 412 17.21 4.31 12.03
CA LEU A 412 17.06 4.21 13.48
C LEU A 412 18.41 4.17 14.21
N PHE A 413 19.45 3.62 13.57
CA PHE A 413 20.80 3.50 14.11
C PHE A 413 21.81 4.49 13.51
N THR A 414 21.40 5.29 12.52
CA THR A 414 22.21 6.39 11.97
C THR A 414 22.31 7.51 12.99
N VAL A 415 23.53 8.00 13.21
CA VAL A 415 23.83 9.19 14.04
C VAL A 415 23.99 10.41 13.15
N ASP A 416 23.86 11.61 13.74
CA ASP A 416 24.12 12.86 13.04
C ASP A 416 25.53 12.87 12.45
N ASN A 417 25.70 13.51 11.28
CA ASN A 417 26.97 13.58 10.52
C ASN A 417 28.19 14.10 11.31
N THR A 418 27.99 14.56 12.55
CA THR A 418 29.01 15.07 13.46
C THR A 418 29.54 14.03 14.45
N GLN A 419 29.01 12.80 14.48
CA GLN A 419 29.42 11.74 15.41
C GLN A 419 29.92 10.48 14.69
N GLU A 420 31.01 9.89 15.18
CA GLU A 420 31.46 8.58 14.70
C GLU A 420 30.49 7.47 15.11
N MET A 421 30.23 6.55 14.20
CA MET A 421 29.35 5.40 14.45
C MET A 421 30.07 4.32 15.24
N ASN A 422 29.44 3.86 16.32
CA ASN A 422 29.88 2.71 17.10
C ASN A 422 29.80 1.41 16.26
N THR A 423 30.51 0.35 16.67
CA THR A 423 30.54 -0.94 15.95
C THR A 423 29.15 -1.52 15.70
N VAL A 424 28.26 -1.45 16.70
CA VAL A 424 26.85 -1.89 16.57
C VAL A 424 26.10 -1.06 15.54
N GLN A 425 26.31 0.26 15.52
CA GLN A 425 25.68 1.15 14.54
C GLN A 425 26.19 0.85 13.12
N LYS A 426 27.49 0.57 12.94
CA LYS A 426 28.06 0.17 11.64
C LYS A 426 27.45 -1.14 11.13
N ILE A 427 27.21 -2.10 12.01
CA ILE A 427 26.52 -3.37 11.65
C ILE A 427 25.05 -3.10 11.31
N CYS A 428 24.32 -2.39 12.18
CA CYS A 428 22.89 -2.12 11.99
C CYS A 428 22.59 -1.22 10.79
N THR A 429 23.55 -0.42 10.34
CA THR A 429 23.44 0.42 9.14
C THR A 429 23.98 -0.26 7.88
N ASN A 430 24.59 -1.44 7.99
CA ASN A 430 25.01 -2.20 6.81
C ASN A 430 23.79 -2.69 6.03
N LYS A 431 23.73 -2.34 4.74
CA LYS A 431 22.57 -2.64 3.88
C LYS A 431 22.17 -4.12 3.86
N TYR A 432 23.10 -5.06 3.96
CA TYR A 432 22.79 -6.49 3.91
C TYR A 432 22.24 -6.97 5.25
N PHE A 433 22.87 -6.56 6.35
CA PHE A 433 22.44 -6.93 7.70
C PHE A 433 21.04 -6.39 8.01
N SER A 434 20.77 -5.11 7.74
CA SER A 434 19.45 -4.50 7.97
C SER A 434 18.36 -5.19 7.15
N THR A 435 18.65 -5.62 5.91
CA THR A 435 17.72 -6.41 5.10
C THR A 435 17.47 -7.78 5.73
N ILE A 436 18.52 -8.51 6.10
CA ILE A 436 18.40 -9.85 6.69
C ILE A 436 17.54 -9.80 7.94
N ILE A 437 17.84 -8.89 8.87
CA ILE A 437 17.06 -8.74 10.11
C ILE A 437 15.60 -8.43 9.81
N THR A 438 15.34 -7.48 8.92
CA THR A 438 13.95 -7.11 8.55
C THR A 438 13.20 -8.30 7.94
N LEU A 439 13.83 -9.05 7.04
CA LEU A 439 13.20 -10.20 6.38
C LEU A 439 13.05 -11.41 7.29
N VAL A 440 13.99 -11.68 8.20
CA VAL A 440 13.88 -12.79 9.16
C VAL A 440 12.68 -12.57 10.08
N PHE A 441 12.51 -11.38 10.67
CA PHE A 441 11.34 -11.10 11.50
C PHE A 441 10.04 -11.08 10.70
N GLY A 442 10.06 -10.55 9.46
CA GLY A 442 8.92 -10.64 8.55
C GLY A 442 8.54 -12.08 8.21
N TYR A 443 9.52 -12.96 7.99
CA TYR A 443 9.31 -14.39 7.72
C TYR A 443 8.71 -15.11 8.93
N LEU A 444 9.24 -14.87 10.13
CA LEU A 444 8.71 -15.47 11.37
C LEU A 444 7.24 -15.09 11.59
N LEU A 445 6.88 -13.83 11.37
CA LEU A 445 5.49 -13.38 11.40
C LEU A 445 4.65 -14.09 10.33
N CYS A 446 5.19 -14.24 9.12
CA CYS A 446 4.52 -14.86 7.98
C CYS A 446 4.06 -16.30 8.25
N LEU A 447 4.76 -17.03 9.12
CA LEU A 447 4.38 -18.38 9.54
C LEU A 447 3.03 -18.42 10.27
N GLY A 448 2.61 -17.29 10.86
CA GLY A 448 1.30 -17.12 11.49
C GLY A 448 0.12 -17.01 10.53
N GLY A 449 0.36 -16.88 9.22
CA GLY A 449 -0.68 -16.75 8.20
C GLY A 449 -1.32 -15.37 8.13
N TYR A 450 -1.65 -14.92 6.93
CA TYR A 450 -2.10 -13.54 6.69
C TYR A 450 -3.38 -13.18 7.45
N MET A 451 -4.31 -14.12 7.66
CA MET A 451 -5.58 -13.85 8.35
C MET A 451 -5.39 -13.46 9.83
N ASN A 452 -4.34 -13.96 10.48
CA ASN A 452 -4.02 -13.57 11.85
C ASN A 452 -3.22 -12.25 11.90
N ILE A 453 -2.48 -11.94 10.83
CA ILE A 453 -1.63 -10.74 10.76
C ILE A 453 -2.41 -9.53 10.24
N TRP A 454 -3.42 -9.73 9.39
CA TRP A 454 -4.15 -8.66 8.72
C TRP A 454 -4.74 -7.63 9.69
N PRO A 455 -5.38 -8.01 10.82
CA PRO A 455 -5.86 -7.02 11.79
C PRO A 455 -4.72 -6.18 12.39
N LEU A 456 -3.57 -6.80 12.70
CA LEU A 456 -2.39 -6.08 13.22
C LEU A 456 -1.78 -5.17 12.16
N PHE A 457 -1.68 -5.65 10.92
CA PHE A 457 -1.27 -4.86 9.77
C PHE A 457 -2.18 -3.64 9.61
N GLY A 458 -3.49 -3.84 9.62
CA GLY A 458 -4.48 -2.78 9.50
C GLY A 458 -4.35 -1.75 10.62
N ALA A 459 -4.31 -2.22 11.87
CA ALA A 459 -4.14 -1.35 13.05
C ALA A 459 -2.81 -0.58 13.00
N ALA A 460 -1.70 -1.23 12.64
CA ALA A 460 -0.42 -0.56 12.46
C ALA A 460 -0.52 0.49 11.34
N ASN A 461 -1.10 0.17 10.17
CA ASN A 461 -1.22 1.14 9.08
C ASN A 461 -2.03 2.37 9.50
N GLN A 462 -3.10 2.18 10.27
CA GLN A 462 -3.88 3.30 10.81
C GLN A 462 -3.15 4.07 11.90
N LEU A 463 -2.27 3.43 12.68
CA LEU A 463 -1.39 4.15 13.57
C LEU A 463 -0.45 5.07 12.79
N LEU A 464 0.24 4.52 11.79
CA LEU A 464 1.14 5.28 10.91
C LEU A 464 0.42 6.49 10.30
N SER A 465 -0.80 6.25 9.82
CA SER A 465 -1.70 7.26 9.29
C SER A 465 -1.97 8.37 10.30
N ALA A 466 -2.35 8.02 11.53
CA ALA A 466 -2.56 8.99 12.60
C ALA A 466 -1.29 9.80 12.92
N LEU A 467 -0.10 9.16 12.96
CA LEU A 467 1.16 9.86 13.22
C LEU A 467 1.50 10.87 12.11
N VAL A 468 1.29 10.46 10.88
CA VAL A 468 1.48 11.31 9.70
C VAL A 468 0.50 12.48 9.74
N LEU A 469 -0.79 12.23 10.00
CA LEU A 469 -1.81 13.29 10.08
C LEU A 469 -1.48 14.32 11.16
N ILE A 470 -1.01 13.88 12.34
CA ILE A 470 -0.54 14.80 13.39
C ILE A 470 0.63 15.65 12.87
N SER A 471 1.60 15.01 12.22
CA SER A 471 2.79 15.69 11.70
C SER A 471 2.46 16.70 10.61
N LEU A 472 1.54 16.35 9.72
CA LEU A 472 1.02 17.23 8.67
C LEU A 472 0.18 18.37 9.25
N ALA A 473 -0.58 18.12 10.31
CA ALA A 473 -1.32 19.16 11.02
C ALA A 473 -0.37 20.17 11.70
N VAL A 474 0.72 19.70 12.33
CA VAL A 474 1.78 20.56 12.87
C VAL A 474 2.44 21.36 11.75
N PHE A 475 2.76 20.72 10.62
CA PHE A 475 3.30 21.40 9.44
C PHE A 475 2.37 22.54 8.96
N LEU A 476 1.10 22.26 8.67
CA LEU A 476 0.17 23.28 8.18
C LEU A 476 -0.02 24.42 9.20
N LYS A 477 -0.06 24.10 10.50
CA LYS A 477 -0.15 25.11 11.57
C LYS A 477 1.09 25.99 11.63
N THR A 478 2.28 25.42 11.50
CA THR A 478 3.55 26.17 11.53
C THR A 478 3.77 27.02 10.28
N THR A 479 3.31 26.59 9.11
CA THR A 479 3.37 27.37 7.86
C THR A 479 2.21 28.35 7.68
N GLY A 480 1.23 28.37 8.57
CA GLY A 480 0.06 29.25 8.48
C GLY A 480 -0.97 28.81 7.42
N CYS A 481 -0.85 27.60 6.87
CA CYS A 481 -1.82 27.02 5.95
C CYS A 481 -3.05 26.49 6.72
N LYS A 482 -4.23 26.49 6.09
CA LYS A 482 -5.43 25.90 6.72
C LYS A 482 -5.27 24.38 6.86
N GLY A 483 -5.39 23.86 8.09
CA GLY A 483 -5.21 22.44 8.41
C GLY A 483 -6.40 21.72 9.04
N PHE A 484 -7.56 22.38 9.18
CA PHE A 484 -8.72 21.83 9.93
C PHE A 484 -9.27 20.52 9.36
N MET A 485 -9.10 20.29 8.05
CA MET A 485 -9.51 19.07 7.36
C MET A 485 -8.78 17.81 7.87
N LEU A 486 -7.63 17.96 8.53
CA LEU A 486 -6.85 16.83 9.04
C LEU A 486 -7.27 16.38 10.43
N TYR A 487 -7.92 17.23 11.23
CA TYR A 487 -8.18 16.94 12.64
C TYR A 487 -9.18 15.81 12.87
N ILE A 488 -10.26 15.76 12.08
CA ILE A 488 -11.24 14.67 12.16
C ILE A 488 -10.59 13.34 11.73
N PRO A 489 -9.94 13.25 10.55
CA PRO A 489 -9.18 12.06 10.18
C PRO A 489 -8.19 11.59 11.24
N MET A 490 -7.45 12.53 11.81
CA MET A 490 -6.44 12.25 12.82
C MET A 490 -7.03 11.60 14.07
N ILE A 491 -8.09 12.17 14.64
CA ILE A 491 -8.72 11.66 15.87
C ILE A 491 -9.38 10.30 15.59
N VAL A 492 -10.13 10.19 14.50
CA VAL A 492 -10.84 8.95 14.17
C VAL A 492 -9.86 7.81 13.93
N MET A 493 -8.77 8.04 13.17
CA MET A 493 -7.75 7.01 12.94
C MET A 493 -7.02 6.61 14.22
N PHE A 494 -6.77 7.57 15.11
CA PHE A 494 -6.17 7.26 16.40
C PHE A 494 -7.09 6.40 17.28
N CYS A 495 -8.39 6.74 17.36
CA CYS A 495 -9.38 5.96 18.11
C CYS A 495 -9.57 4.54 17.54
N VAL A 496 -9.79 4.43 16.22
CA VAL A 496 -9.89 3.14 15.51
C VAL A 496 -8.70 2.26 15.82
N THR A 497 -7.50 2.82 15.77
CA THR A 497 -6.26 2.07 15.99
C THR A 497 -6.12 1.59 17.43
N LEU A 498 -6.32 2.47 18.42
CA LEU A 498 -6.19 2.09 19.82
C LEU A 498 -7.21 1.02 20.19
N THR A 499 -8.48 1.16 19.78
CA THR A 499 -9.50 0.15 20.03
C THR A 499 -9.11 -1.19 19.38
N ALA A 500 -8.61 -1.17 18.13
CA ALA A 500 -8.22 -2.39 17.42
C ALA A 500 -7.05 -3.11 18.10
N LEU A 501 -6.05 -2.36 18.58
CA LEU A 501 -4.92 -2.94 19.31
C LEU A 501 -5.36 -3.53 20.65
N VAL A 502 -6.28 -2.87 21.36
CA VAL A 502 -6.85 -3.41 22.61
C VAL A 502 -7.62 -4.70 22.35
N GLU A 503 -8.46 -4.75 21.32
CA GLU A 503 -9.18 -5.97 20.93
C GLU A 503 -8.25 -7.10 20.50
N ALA A 504 -7.20 -6.78 19.74
CA ALA A 504 -6.21 -7.78 19.33
C ALA A 504 -5.47 -8.38 20.54
N VAL A 505 -5.03 -7.54 21.49
CA VAL A 505 -4.38 -7.99 22.72
C VAL A 505 -5.36 -8.82 23.57
N TYR A 506 -6.60 -8.36 23.74
CA TYR A 506 -7.63 -9.09 24.46
C TYR A 506 -7.90 -10.46 23.84
N GLY A 507 -8.07 -10.52 22.52
CA GLY A 507 -8.28 -11.78 21.78
C GLY A 507 -7.15 -12.78 21.98
N ILE A 508 -5.90 -12.32 22.04
CA ILE A 508 -4.75 -13.19 22.34
C ILE A 508 -4.79 -13.72 23.78
N PHE A 509 -5.16 -12.88 24.76
CA PHE A 509 -5.35 -13.33 26.16
C PHE A 509 -6.51 -14.32 26.31
N VAL A 510 -7.59 -14.15 25.55
CA VAL A 510 -8.68 -15.14 25.52
C VAL A 510 -8.17 -16.49 25.00
N LYS A 511 -7.40 -16.51 23.90
CA LYS A 511 -6.77 -17.77 23.41
C LYS A 511 -5.84 -18.41 24.44
N LEU A 512 -5.09 -17.59 25.19
CA LEU A 512 -4.23 -18.06 26.29
C LEU A 512 -5.05 -18.74 27.38
N SER A 513 -6.17 -18.12 27.79
CA SER A 513 -7.08 -18.71 28.78
C SER A 513 -7.79 -19.98 28.30
N ALA A 514 -8.00 -20.13 26.99
CA ALA A 514 -8.63 -21.28 26.37
C ALA A 514 -7.66 -22.44 26.05
N GLY A 515 -6.36 -22.31 26.35
CA GLY A 515 -5.35 -23.31 26.03
C GLY A 515 -5.00 -23.45 24.54
N GLN A 516 -5.44 -22.50 23.70
CA GLN A 516 -5.22 -22.49 22.24
C GLN A 516 -4.03 -21.58 21.83
N PHE A 517 -3.27 -21.08 22.79
CA PHE A 517 -2.18 -20.15 22.54
C PHE A 517 -0.95 -20.85 21.97
N THR A 518 -0.50 -20.39 20.81
CA THR A 518 0.74 -20.84 20.19
C THR A 518 1.79 -19.74 20.27
N PHE A 519 2.86 -19.95 21.03
CA PHE A 519 3.88 -18.92 21.27
C PHE A 519 4.51 -18.36 19.97
N THR A 520 4.69 -19.22 18.96
CA THR A 520 5.28 -18.82 17.67
C THR A 520 4.43 -17.82 16.90
N VAL A 521 3.10 -17.87 17.05
CA VAL A 521 2.15 -17.02 16.32
C VAL A 521 1.56 -15.97 17.25
N ASP A 522 0.81 -16.40 18.25
CA ASP A 522 0.09 -15.51 19.17
C ASP A 522 1.07 -14.75 20.09
N GLY A 523 2.19 -15.37 20.48
CA GLY A 523 3.21 -14.72 21.30
C GLY A 523 3.95 -13.59 20.56
N LEU A 524 4.36 -13.85 19.31
CA LEU A 524 5.00 -12.83 18.48
C LEU A 524 4.02 -11.68 18.13
N GLN A 525 2.77 -12.02 17.84
CA GLN A 525 1.71 -11.05 17.63
C GLN A 525 1.46 -10.18 18.86
N LEU A 526 1.44 -10.77 20.05
CA LEU A 526 1.28 -10.04 21.30
C LEU A 526 2.42 -9.05 21.53
N ILE A 527 3.67 -9.47 21.31
CA ILE A 527 4.85 -8.59 21.44
C ILE A 527 4.71 -7.39 20.50
N VAL A 528 4.36 -7.63 19.23
CA VAL A 528 4.18 -6.55 18.26
C VAL A 528 3.01 -5.67 18.63
N ALA A 529 1.86 -6.22 19.02
CA ALA A 529 0.67 -5.46 19.41
C ALA A 529 0.95 -4.54 20.61
N ILE A 530 1.63 -5.05 21.65
CA ILE A 530 2.03 -4.26 22.82
C ILE A 530 3.03 -3.17 22.42
N ALA A 531 4.04 -3.50 21.60
CA ALA A 531 5.00 -2.51 21.12
C ALA A 531 4.31 -1.37 20.35
N LEU A 532 3.36 -1.71 19.47
CA LEU A 532 2.58 -0.72 18.72
C LEU A 532 1.70 0.13 19.65
N MET A 533 1.09 -0.46 20.67
CA MET A 533 0.25 0.26 21.64
C MET A 533 1.06 1.22 22.50
N VAL A 534 2.19 0.78 23.05
CA VAL A 534 3.11 1.63 23.81
C VAL A 534 3.58 2.80 22.95
N LEU A 535 3.89 2.52 21.68
CA LEU A 535 4.36 3.54 20.77
C LEU A 535 3.23 4.51 20.36
N ALA A 536 2.01 4.02 20.13
CA ALA A 536 0.85 4.86 19.86
C ALA A 536 0.62 5.89 20.96
N ILE A 537 0.63 5.43 22.22
CA ILE A 537 0.46 6.28 23.39
C ILE A 537 1.64 7.27 23.49
N SER A 538 2.87 6.79 23.37
CA SER A 538 4.07 7.62 23.44
C SER A 538 4.06 8.75 22.40
N VAL A 539 3.65 8.43 21.18
CA VAL A 539 3.59 9.40 20.09
C VAL A 539 2.42 10.37 20.26
N ALA A 540 1.26 9.91 20.71
CA ALA A 540 0.13 10.80 21.01
C ALA A 540 0.49 11.82 22.11
N LEU A 541 1.17 11.36 23.16
CA LEU A 541 1.63 12.24 24.24
C LEU A 541 2.71 13.23 23.76
N HIS A 542 3.65 12.78 22.92
CA HIS A 542 4.74 13.63 22.45
C HIS A 542 4.29 14.60 21.36
N CYS A 543 3.64 14.10 20.31
CA CYS A 543 3.24 14.91 19.15
C CYS A 543 1.98 15.74 19.44
N GLY A 544 1.08 15.25 20.28
CA GLY A 544 -0.09 16.04 20.72
C GLY A 544 0.32 17.30 21.50
N LYS A 545 1.37 17.21 22.33
CA LYS A 545 1.93 18.40 23.01
C LYS A 545 2.47 19.43 22.03
N GLU A 546 3.21 19.01 21.01
CA GLU A 546 3.75 19.91 19.98
C GLU A 546 2.64 20.49 19.07
N LEU A 547 1.52 19.77 18.86
CA LEU A 547 0.37 20.31 18.13
C LEU A 547 -0.31 21.46 18.89
N ILE A 548 -0.40 21.37 20.22
CA ILE A 548 -0.97 22.43 21.07
C ILE A 548 0.00 23.61 21.13
N ASN A 549 1.28 23.34 21.40
CA ASN A 549 2.35 24.32 21.55
C ASN A 549 3.41 24.19 20.44
N PRO A 550 3.13 24.59 19.18
CA PRO A 550 4.10 24.48 18.11
C PRO A 550 5.29 25.40 18.38
N LYS A 551 6.51 24.85 18.35
CA LYS A 551 7.72 25.64 18.50
C LYS A 551 7.83 26.67 17.37
N GLU A 552 8.02 27.95 17.72
CA GLU A 552 8.17 29.05 16.75
C GLU A 552 9.41 28.94 15.84
N LYS A 553 10.31 27.99 16.10
CA LYS A 553 11.64 27.87 15.47
C LYS A 553 11.63 27.69 13.95
N VAL A 554 10.54 27.24 13.32
CA VAL A 554 10.56 26.85 11.88
C VAL A 554 10.22 28.00 10.91
N LYS A 555 9.68 29.13 11.39
CA LYS A 555 9.34 30.26 10.49
C LYS A 555 10.55 30.91 9.81
N ALA A 556 11.77 30.75 10.34
CA ALA A 556 12.97 31.39 9.79
C ALA A 556 13.60 30.62 8.61
N GLU A 557 13.42 29.30 8.51
CA GLU A 557 14.11 28.47 7.49
C GLU A 557 13.31 28.33 6.17
N LEU A 558 12.00 28.59 6.18
CA LEU A 558 11.13 28.43 5.00
C LEU A 558 11.06 29.69 4.11
N ASN A 559 11.59 30.83 4.58
CA ASN A 559 11.60 32.10 3.84
C ASN A 559 12.86 32.28 2.95
N HIS A 560 13.63 31.22 2.70
CA HIS A 560 14.85 31.22 1.89
C HIS A 560 14.84 30.18 0.76
#